data_AF-A0A921LTJ9-F1
#
_entry.id   AF-A0A921LTJ9-F1
#
_cell.length_a   1.000
_cell.length_b   1.000
_cell.length_c   1.000
_cell.angle_alpha   90.00
_cell.angle_beta   90.00
_cell.angle_gamma   90.00
#
_symmetry.space_group_name_H-M   'P 1'
#
loop_
_entity.id
_entity.type
_entity.pdbx_description
1 polymer ?
#
loop_
_entity_poly.entity_id
_entity_poly.type
_entity_poly.pdbx_seq_one_letter_code
_entity_poly.pdbx_strand_id
1 'polypeptide(L)'
;MGGSYENGPYIPAEHERYGLLPHCRAKGGEVFSFPSMLDDVDERIRTWEAENVGTQASNGESERGGDSTRIVPYGMKSHAEYYGVLERYSVEIAPDDPQLARDIRTLEKIMKLMNVKEEWSIVRYVGDQCDEVRGLSLTKGRCYYWPCSESCPKYEGVIDDEEFTSYLYPCDPNSWEIISDPTGMAARALAGEADTVSAWFIEERRADPDSLQGWALANGVVVKQTVAPGYENEEAGLWKQSERDVVALSCPNCGKRFEFAAWTLVNVDESREASELLRADRLSEFTCPDCGYTASLVHPCLCLMPSHRAVIYQVDHEEMRAGCIAMFDSLKRDAFPCERYRIARDRHELREKFLLFETGLDDRALECLKIGVTGQAKVDGIVPVDVECRVVLRGIGDDGDLHLAIEVGEDTYLSDMPVDALRLFSEPLAASSIADEQPYIVDRTWADHAYDVLDREGLLG
;
A
#
# COMPACT_ATOMS: atom_id res chain seq x y z
N MET A 1 -8.35 18.81 12.92
CA MET A 1 -8.30 19.82 11.85
C MET A 1 -9.72 19.96 11.31
N GLY A 2 -10.46 21.00 11.70
CA GLY A 2 -11.87 21.15 11.35
C GLY A 2 -12.13 22.57 10.88
N GLY A 3 -12.67 22.72 9.67
CA GLY A 3 -13.18 24.01 9.19
C GLY A 3 -13.22 24.20 7.67
N SER A 4 -12.43 23.49 6.86
CA SER A 4 -12.20 23.93 5.47
C SER A 4 -12.63 22.98 4.35
N TYR A 5 -13.10 21.78 4.68
CA TYR A 5 -13.51 20.78 3.68
C TYR A 5 -15.02 20.78 3.39
N GLU A 6 -15.81 21.59 4.11
CA GLU A 6 -17.27 21.61 4.00
C GLU A 6 -17.77 22.34 2.75
N ASN A 7 -17.01 23.33 2.25
CA ASN A 7 -17.36 24.14 1.09
C ASN A 7 -16.25 24.05 0.04
N GLY A 8 -16.60 23.71 -1.21
CA GLY A 8 -15.65 23.68 -2.31
C GLY A 8 -15.72 24.92 -3.22
N PRO A 9 -14.65 25.18 -3.98
CA PRO A 9 -13.39 24.43 -3.95
C PRO A 9 -12.58 24.86 -2.72
N TYR A 10 -12.00 23.89 -2.02
CA TYR A 10 -11.00 24.17 -1.01
C TYR A 10 -9.77 24.78 -1.70
N ILE A 11 -9.34 25.96 -1.25
CA ILE A 11 -8.10 26.58 -1.69
C ILE A 11 -7.32 27.00 -0.44
N PRO A 12 -6.08 26.52 -0.24
CA PRO A 12 -5.24 26.99 0.86
C PRO A 12 -5.06 28.52 0.83
N ALA A 13 -5.00 29.15 2.00
CA ALA A 13 -4.94 30.61 2.11
C ALA A 13 -3.76 31.22 1.33
N GLU A 14 -2.62 30.54 1.31
CA GLU A 14 -1.43 30.94 0.54
C GLU A 14 -1.60 30.81 -0.97
N HIS A 15 -2.57 30.00 -1.43
CA HIS A 15 -2.86 29.74 -2.84
C HIS A 15 -3.90 30.70 -3.43
N GLU A 16 -4.63 31.44 -2.59
CA GLU A 16 -5.72 32.33 -3.03
C GLU A 16 -5.31 33.36 -4.08
N ARG A 17 -4.05 33.82 -4.03
CA ARG A 17 -3.52 34.86 -4.91
C ARG A 17 -3.27 34.42 -6.36
N TYR A 18 -3.30 33.12 -6.65
CA TYR A 18 -2.89 32.59 -7.95
C TYR A 18 -4.04 32.39 -8.94
N GLY A 19 -5.29 32.64 -8.54
CA GLY A 19 -6.45 32.51 -9.43
C GLY A 19 -6.73 31.08 -9.89
N LEU A 20 -6.44 30.09 -9.04
CA LEU A 20 -6.65 28.65 -9.27
C LEU A 20 -8.13 28.29 -9.21
N LEU A 21 -8.55 27.33 -10.06
CA LEU A 21 -9.92 26.80 -10.14
C LEU A 21 -11.04 27.86 -10.28
N PRO A 22 -10.95 28.82 -11.22
CA PRO A 22 -11.92 29.90 -11.38
C PRO A 22 -13.33 29.42 -11.74
N HIS A 23 -13.52 28.29 -12.42
CA HIS A 23 -14.87 27.76 -12.66
C HIS A 23 -15.47 27.18 -11.39
N CYS A 24 -14.74 26.33 -10.66
CA CYS A 24 -15.20 25.81 -9.37
C CYS A 24 -15.48 26.96 -8.40
N ARG A 25 -14.64 28.00 -8.36
CA ARG A 25 -14.87 29.22 -7.56
C ARG A 25 -16.14 29.96 -7.97
N ALA A 26 -16.45 30.03 -9.25
CA ALA A 26 -17.59 30.79 -9.76
C ALA A 26 -18.92 30.03 -9.67
N LYS A 27 -18.90 28.72 -9.91
CA LYS A 27 -20.11 27.88 -10.00
C LYS A 27 -20.31 26.94 -8.81
N GLY A 28 -19.34 26.87 -7.90
CA GLY A 28 -19.25 25.82 -6.89
C GLY A 28 -18.73 24.52 -7.49
N GLY A 29 -18.28 23.62 -6.62
CA GLY A 29 -17.65 22.36 -7.04
C GLY A 29 -16.31 22.16 -6.36
N GLU A 30 -15.81 20.93 -6.43
CA GLU A 30 -14.50 20.56 -5.95
C GLU A 30 -13.79 19.69 -6.99
N VAL A 31 -12.46 19.74 -6.98
CA VAL A 31 -11.61 18.90 -7.83
C VAL A 31 -10.85 17.93 -6.97
N PHE A 32 -10.66 16.71 -7.49
CA PHE A 32 -10.02 15.63 -6.77
C PHE A 32 -8.91 15.03 -7.63
N SER A 33 -7.80 14.75 -6.98
CA SER A 33 -6.92 13.67 -7.39
C SER A 33 -7.43 12.34 -6.82
N PHE A 34 -7.38 11.25 -7.58
CA PHE A 34 -7.87 9.93 -7.14
C PHE A 34 -7.04 8.79 -7.71
N PRO A 35 -6.89 7.67 -6.97
CA PRO A 35 -6.06 6.54 -7.35
C PRO A 35 -6.80 5.61 -8.31
N SER A 36 -6.05 4.82 -9.09
CA SER A 36 -6.62 3.82 -10.01
C SER A 36 -7.49 2.77 -9.32
N MET A 37 -7.20 2.43 -8.05
CA MET A 37 -7.99 1.45 -7.28
C MET A 37 -9.44 1.88 -7.06
N LEU A 38 -9.76 3.16 -7.29
CA LEU A 38 -11.13 3.67 -7.19
C LEU A 38 -12.07 2.91 -8.13
N ASP A 39 -11.63 2.57 -9.35
CA ASP A 39 -12.44 1.89 -10.35
C ASP A 39 -12.81 0.46 -9.91
N ASP A 40 -11.85 -0.28 -9.34
CA ASP A 40 -12.08 -1.62 -8.82
C ASP A 40 -13.04 -1.62 -7.62
N VAL A 41 -12.91 -0.62 -6.73
CA VAL A 41 -13.82 -0.44 -5.59
C VAL A 41 -15.22 -0.06 -6.09
N ASP A 42 -15.32 0.82 -7.09
CA ASP A 42 -16.59 1.22 -7.70
C ASP A 42 -17.31 0.03 -8.34
N GLU A 43 -16.59 -0.80 -9.10
CA GLU A 43 -17.14 -2.03 -9.70
C GLU A 43 -17.65 -3.01 -8.64
N ARG A 44 -16.90 -3.19 -7.55
CA ARG A 44 -17.32 -4.05 -6.44
C ARG A 44 -18.54 -3.51 -5.70
N ILE A 45 -18.64 -2.19 -5.50
CA ILE A 45 -19.85 -1.56 -4.96
C ILE A 45 -21.05 -1.81 -5.88
N ARG A 46 -20.88 -1.63 -7.20
CA ARG A 46 -21.95 -1.88 -8.18
C ARG A 46 -22.41 -3.34 -8.16
N THR A 47 -21.47 -4.28 -8.04
CA THR A 47 -21.78 -5.72 -7.92
C THR A 47 -22.56 -6.00 -6.64
N TRP A 48 -22.10 -5.47 -5.50
CA TRP A 48 -22.79 -5.61 -4.22
C TRP A 48 -24.21 -5.01 -4.25
N GLU A 49 -24.41 -3.83 -4.84
CA GLU A 49 -25.73 -3.22 -4.99
C GLU A 49 -26.69 -4.10 -5.81
N ALA A 50 -26.19 -4.71 -6.89
CA ALA A 50 -26.97 -5.60 -7.75
C ALA A 50 -27.43 -6.86 -7.00
N GLU A 51 -26.60 -7.37 -6.10
CA GLU A 51 -26.87 -8.58 -5.31
C GLU A 51 -27.76 -8.31 -4.08
N ASN A 52 -27.61 -7.16 -3.43
CA ASN A 52 -28.17 -6.92 -2.09
C ASN A 52 -29.27 -5.84 -2.04
N VAL A 53 -29.28 -4.88 -2.96
CA VAL A 53 -30.18 -3.71 -2.90
C VAL A 53 -31.39 -3.85 -3.83
N GLY A 54 -31.38 -4.84 -4.74
CA GLY A 54 -32.54 -5.26 -5.53
C GLY A 54 -33.22 -4.13 -6.30
N THR A 55 -32.70 -3.80 -7.50
CA THR A 55 -33.25 -2.86 -8.51
C THR A 55 -34.57 -2.15 -8.16
N GLN A 56 -34.55 -1.19 -7.22
CA GLN A 56 -35.65 -0.23 -7.09
C GLN A 56 -35.43 0.88 -8.11
N ALA A 57 -35.93 0.64 -9.32
CA ALA A 57 -36.26 1.71 -10.25
C ALA A 57 -37.36 2.58 -9.61
N SER A 58 -36.96 3.65 -8.93
CA SER A 58 -37.87 4.75 -8.61
C SER A 58 -37.93 5.69 -9.81
N ASN A 59 -39.15 5.90 -10.30
CA ASN A 59 -39.47 6.64 -11.49
C ASN A 59 -39.01 8.11 -11.42
N GLY A 60 -38.35 8.55 -12.49
CA GLY A 60 -38.38 9.95 -12.92
C GLY A 60 -37.02 10.64 -13.02
N GLU A 61 -36.21 10.26 -14.01
CA GLU A 61 -35.69 11.17 -15.05
C GLU A 61 -34.56 10.52 -15.85
N SER A 62 -34.81 10.37 -17.15
CA SER A 62 -33.89 10.06 -18.25
C SER A 62 -33.20 8.69 -18.31
N GLU A 63 -33.46 8.01 -19.42
CA GLU A 63 -32.79 6.82 -19.92
C GLU A 63 -31.27 7.05 -20.11
N ARG A 64 -30.47 6.70 -19.10
CA ARG A 64 -29.07 6.26 -19.23
C ARG A 64 -28.85 5.07 -18.29
N GLY A 65 -29.27 3.90 -18.75
CA GLY A 65 -29.31 2.67 -17.95
C GLY A 65 -27.93 2.07 -17.68
N GLY A 66 -27.74 1.55 -16.46
CA GLY A 66 -26.86 0.42 -16.15
C GLY A 66 -25.44 0.71 -15.66
N ASP A 67 -24.82 1.83 -16.03
CA ASP A 67 -23.34 1.94 -15.97
C ASP A 67 -22.82 3.25 -15.34
N SER A 68 -23.62 3.92 -14.50
CA SER A 68 -23.15 5.11 -13.79
C SER A 68 -22.23 4.74 -12.63
N THR A 69 -21.05 5.36 -12.59
CA THR A 69 -20.11 5.28 -11.47
C THR A 69 -20.78 5.75 -10.17
N ARG A 70 -20.47 5.13 -9.04
CA ARG A 70 -21.03 5.42 -7.70
C ARG A 70 -20.15 6.32 -6.87
N ILE A 71 -18.84 6.08 -6.92
CA ILE A 71 -17.86 6.71 -6.03
C ILE A 71 -16.77 7.47 -6.79
N VAL A 72 -16.88 7.58 -8.11
CA VAL A 72 -16.05 8.52 -8.89
C VAL A 72 -16.45 9.96 -8.52
N PRO A 73 -15.52 10.84 -8.14
CA PRO A 73 -15.81 12.13 -7.51
C PRO A 73 -16.29 13.22 -8.49
N TYR A 74 -17.11 12.89 -9.48
CA TYR A 74 -17.63 13.87 -10.45
C TYR A 74 -18.77 14.71 -9.90
N GLY A 75 -18.68 16.03 -10.08
CA GLY A 75 -19.73 16.98 -9.71
C GLY A 75 -19.91 17.17 -8.21
N MET A 76 -18.98 16.68 -7.38
CA MET A 76 -18.99 16.86 -5.94
C MET A 76 -18.76 18.33 -5.59
N LYS A 77 -19.51 18.86 -4.62
CA LYS A 77 -19.43 20.27 -4.20
C LYS A 77 -18.30 20.52 -3.21
N SER A 78 -17.88 19.51 -2.47
CA SER A 78 -16.82 19.61 -1.47
C SER A 78 -16.22 18.25 -1.14
N HIS A 79 -15.04 18.26 -0.54
CA HIS A 79 -14.40 17.06 0.02
C HIS A 79 -15.29 16.39 1.08
N ALA A 80 -15.99 17.16 1.92
CA ALA A 80 -16.88 16.62 2.93
C ALA A 80 -18.08 15.87 2.31
N GLU A 81 -18.66 16.40 1.22
CA GLU A 81 -19.72 15.70 0.49
C GLU A 81 -19.20 14.36 -0.05
N TYR A 82 -18.04 14.38 -0.70
CA TYR A 82 -17.45 13.17 -1.27
C TYR A 82 -17.12 12.11 -0.21
N TYR A 83 -16.44 12.47 0.87
CA TYR A 83 -16.10 11.52 1.93
C TYR A 83 -17.34 10.99 2.66
N GLY A 84 -18.41 11.79 2.75
CA GLY A 84 -19.71 11.32 3.23
C GLY A 84 -20.32 10.22 2.35
N VAL A 85 -20.10 10.26 1.03
CA VAL A 85 -20.52 9.17 0.12
C VAL A 85 -19.74 7.89 0.41
N LEU A 86 -18.41 7.96 0.57
CA LEU A 86 -17.58 6.79 0.89
C LEU A 86 -17.93 6.21 2.27
N GLU A 87 -18.09 7.07 3.28
CA GLU A 87 -18.46 6.65 4.63
C GLU A 87 -19.78 5.87 4.63
N ARG A 88 -20.81 6.42 3.94
CA ARG A 88 -22.12 5.77 3.80
C ARG A 88 -21.99 4.36 3.21
N TYR A 89 -21.32 4.21 2.07
CA TYR A 89 -21.12 2.89 1.46
C TYR A 89 -20.34 1.95 2.38
N SER A 90 -19.30 2.45 3.05
CA SER A 90 -18.51 1.62 3.97
C SER A 90 -19.33 1.08 5.16
N VAL A 91 -20.34 1.82 5.61
CA VAL A 91 -21.23 1.42 6.71
C VAL A 91 -22.32 0.48 6.21
N GLU A 92 -22.93 0.79 5.06
CA GLU A 92 -24.00 -0.03 4.46
C GLU A 92 -23.49 -1.41 4.05
N ILE A 93 -22.28 -1.51 3.51
CA ILE A 93 -21.70 -2.76 3.00
C ILE A 93 -21.09 -3.62 4.11
N ALA A 94 -20.64 -3.02 5.22
CA ALA A 94 -19.90 -3.72 6.28
C ALA A 94 -20.56 -5.00 6.84
N PRO A 95 -21.89 -5.10 7.00
CA PRO A 95 -22.53 -6.32 7.48
C PRO A 95 -22.43 -7.50 6.50
N ASP A 96 -22.39 -7.24 5.19
CA ASP A 96 -22.46 -8.25 4.14
C ASP A 96 -21.07 -8.55 3.56
N ASP A 97 -20.25 -7.52 3.31
CA ASP A 97 -18.86 -7.64 2.84
C ASP A 97 -17.93 -6.74 3.68
N PRO A 98 -17.44 -7.25 4.83
CA PRO A 98 -16.49 -6.53 5.68
C PRO A 98 -15.19 -6.16 4.97
N GLN A 99 -14.80 -6.90 3.93
CA GLN A 99 -13.57 -6.62 3.18
C GLN A 99 -13.76 -5.42 2.27
N LEU A 100 -14.82 -5.39 1.45
CA LEU A 100 -15.14 -4.22 0.62
C LEU A 100 -15.33 -2.95 1.46
N ALA A 101 -15.97 -3.06 2.62
CA ALA A 101 -16.07 -1.94 3.56
C ALA A 101 -14.71 -1.43 4.06
N ARG A 102 -13.73 -2.31 4.28
CA ARG A 102 -12.34 -1.91 4.61
C ARG A 102 -11.64 -1.28 3.42
N ASP A 103 -11.88 -1.78 2.22
CA ASP A 103 -11.29 -1.25 0.98
C ASP A 103 -11.81 0.17 0.70
N ILE A 104 -13.10 0.43 0.92
CA ILE A 104 -13.69 1.78 0.83
C ILE A 104 -13.07 2.75 1.85
N ARG A 105 -12.92 2.32 3.11
CA ARG A 105 -12.24 3.14 4.14
C ARG A 105 -10.77 3.39 3.81
N THR A 106 -10.13 2.46 3.13
CA THR A 106 -8.75 2.62 2.64
C THR A 106 -8.69 3.63 1.51
N LEU A 107 -9.58 3.50 0.53
CA LEU A 107 -9.73 4.46 -0.56
C LEU A 107 -9.97 5.87 0.01
N GLU A 108 -10.84 6.04 1.00
CA GLU A 108 -11.07 7.33 1.66
C GLU A 108 -9.79 7.93 2.25
N LYS A 109 -8.94 7.11 2.89
CA LYS A 109 -7.65 7.57 3.42
C LYS A 109 -6.69 7.98 2.31
N ILE A 110 -6.58 7.20 1.24
CA ILE A 110 -5.72 7.52 0.09
C ILE A 110 -6.19 8.80 -0.60
N MET A 111 -7.50 8.91 -0.84
CA MET A 111 -8.12 10.12 -1.36
C MET A 111 -7.81 11.35 -0.51
N LYS A 112 -7.76 11.24 0.83
CA LYS A 112 -7.36 12.37 1.70
C LYS A 112 -5.88 12.73 1.53
N LEU A 113 -5.01 11.75 1.36
CA LEU A 113 -3.56 11.98 1.17
C LEU A 113 -3.24 12.59 -0.19
N MET A 114 -3.93 12.16 -1.25
CA MET A 114 -3.72 12.69 -2.60
C MET A 114 -4.26 14.13 -2.76
N ASN A 115 -5.21 14.54 -1.91
CA ASN A 115 -5.90 15.84 -2.00
C ASN A 115 -5.45 16.89 -0.98
N VAL A 116 -4.21 16.77 -0.48
CA VAL A 116 -3.58 17.83 0.32
C VAL A 116 -3.07 18.93 -0.62
N LYS A 117 -3.92 19.91 -0.91
CA LYS A 117 -3.63 20.96 -1.92
C LYS A 117 -2.42 21.83 -1.58
N GLU A 118 -2.03 21.91 -0.31
CA GLU A 118 -0.81 22.56 0.16
C GLU A 118 0.46 21.90 -0.37
N GLU A 119 0.42 20.59 -0.64
CA GLU A 119 1.53 19.82 -1.22
C GLU A 119 1.54 19.86 -2.76
N TRP A 120 0.46 20.35 -3.36
CA TRP A 120 0.35 20.43 -4.81
C TRP A 120 1.22 21.57 -5.35
N SER A 121 1.95 21.27 -6.42
CA SER A 121 2.70 22.29 -7.14
C SER A 121 1.74 23.26 -7.84
N ILE A 122 2.20 24.49 -8.02
CA ILE A 122 1.50 25.52 -8.77
C ILE A 122 2.39 25.92 -9.92
N VAL A 123 1.88 25.75 -11.13
CA VAL A 123 2.58 26.13 -12.36
C VAL A 123 1.76 27.12 -13.14
N ARG A 124 2.45 28.07 -13.78
CA ARG A 124 1.84 29.03 -14.70
C ARG A 124 2.12 28.59 -16.12
N TYR A 125 1.07 28.51 -16.93
CA TYR A 125 1.24 28.22 -18.34
C TYR A 125 1.79 29.47 -19.07
N VAL A 126 2.96 29.36 -19.70
CA VAL A 126 3.62 30.43 -20.47
C VAL A 126 3.75 30.11 -21.96
N GLY A 127 3.37 28.88 -22.35
CA GLY A 127 3.32 28.42 -23.74
C GLY A 127 2.34 29.21 -24.61
N ASP A 128 2.22 28.80 -25.87
CA ASP A 128 1.28 29.45 -26.79
C ASP A 128 -0.16 29.06 -26.45
N GLN A 129 -1.07 30.02 -26.58
CA GLN A 129 -2.47 29.83 -26.24
C GLN A 129 -3.12 28.88 -27.26
N CYS A 130 -3.64 27.74 -26.79
CA CYS A 130 -4.33 26.75 -27.62
C CYS A 130 -5.85 26.88 -27.42
N ASP A 131 -6.49 27.73 -28.21
CA ASP A 131 -7.92 28.06 -28.02
C ASP A 131 -8.92 27.13 -28.74
N GLU A 132 -8.51 26.08 -29.47
CA GLU A 132 -9.41 25.45 -30.46
C GLU A 132 -9.55 23.91 -30.41
N VAL A 133 -9.30 23.25 -29.28
CA VAL A 133 -9.61 21.80 -29.14
C VAL A 133 -10.63 21.55 -28.03
N ARG A 134 -11.90 21.42 -28.44
CA ARG A 134 -13.02 20.79 -27.70
C ARG A 134 -12.97 20.86 -26.15
N GLY A 135 -12.83 22.05 -25.57
CA GLY A 135 -12.98 22.27 -24.11
C GLY A 135 -11.74 22.00 -23.25
N LEU A 136 -10.59 21.68 -23.85
CA LEU A 136 -9.31 21.43 -23.15
C LEU A 136 -8.30 22.50 -23.58
N SER A 137 -8.31 23.67 -22.92
CA SER A 137 -7.48 24.81 -23.30
C SER A 137 -6.69 25.37 -22.11
N LEU A 138 -5.36 25.24 -22.16
CA LEU A 138 -4.48 25.97 -21.25
C LEU A 138 -4.46 27.46 -21.62
N THR A 139 -4.78 28.31 -20.65
CA THR A 139 -4.83 29.76 -20.79
C THR A 139 -3.47 30.34 -20.45
N LYS A 140 -2.85 31.04 -21.41
CA LYS A 140 -1.55 31.69 -21.19
C LYS A 140 -1.62 32.68 -20.03
N GLY A 141 -0.68 32.57 -19.10
CA GLY A 141 -0.58 33.37 -17.88
C GLY A 141 -1.40 32.85 -16.69
N ARG A 142 -2.27 31.85 -16.88
CA ARG A 142 -3.08 31.25 -15.80
C ARG A 142 -2.25 30.25 -14.99
N CYS A 143 -2.56 30.13 -13.70
CA CYS A 143 -1.96 29.15 -12.81
C CYS A 143 -2.85 27.91 -12.70
N TYR A 144 -2.20 26.77 -12.56
CA TYR A 144 -2.80 25.44 -12.53
C TYR A 144 -2.23 24.65 -11.36
N TYR A 145 -3.01 23.71 -10.85
CA TYR A 145 -2.49 22.74 -9.88
C TYR A 145 -1.78 21.59 -10.59
N TRP A 146 -0.66 21.19 -10.00
CA TRP A 146 0.04 19.95 -10.27
C TRP A 146 0.02 19.09 -9.01
N PRO A 147 -0.95 18.15 -8.91
CA PRO A 147 -1.08 17.28 -7.76
C PRO A 147 0.15 16.41 -7.58
N CYS A 148 0.52 16.27 -6.31
CA CYS A 148 1.57 15.42 -5.81
C CYS A 148 1.38 15.39 -4.29
N SER A 149 1.65 14.26 -3.65
CA SER A 149 1.84 14.23 -2.21
C SER A 149 3.30 13.92 -1.87
N GLU A 150 3.75 14.28 -0.67
CA GLU A 150 5.07 13.84 -0.17
C GLU A 150 5.14 12.31 -0.07
N SER A 151 4.00 11.66 0.23
CA SER A 151 3.87 10.21 0.37
C SER A 151 3.78 9.45 -0.95
N CYS A 152 3.40 10.12 -2.04
CA CYS A 152 3.29 9.56 -3.39
C CYS A 152 3.83 10.59 -4.40
N PRO A 153 5.15 10.70 -4.57
CA PRO A 153 5.78 11.73 -5.40
C PRO A 153 5.71 11.38 -6.89
N LYS A 154 4.51 11.10 -7.40
CA LYS A 154 4.23 10.78 -8.81
C LYS A 154 3.55 11.94 -9.53
N TYR A 155 3.86 12.08 -10.80
CA TYR A 155 3.24 13.09 -11.64
C TYR A 155 1.80 12.67 -12.00
N GLU A 156 0.81 13.37 -11.48
CA GLU A 156 -0.60 13.01 -11.67
C GLU A 156 -1.33 13.87 -12.71
N GLY A 157 -0.63 14.79 -13.38
CA GLY A 157 -1.21 15.66 -14.41
C GLY A 157 -1.59 17.05 -13.93
N VAL A 158 -2.14 17.85 -14.85
CA VAL A 158 -2.60 19.22 -14.58
C VAL A 158 -4.09 19.20 -14.22
N ILE A 159 -4.49 19.94 -13.17
CA ILE A 159 -5.89 20.15 -12.82
C ILE A 159 -6.27 21.62 -13.07
N ASP A 160 -7.34 21.86 -13.85
CA ASP A 160 -7.82 23.21 -14.18
C ASP A 160 -9.21 23.58 -13.64
N ASP A 161 -10.20 22.67 -13.58
CA ASP A 161 -11.54 22.92 -13.02
C ASP A 161 -12.49 21.69 -13.09
N GLU A 162 -12.21 20.67 -13.93
CA GLU A 162 -13.13 19.51 -14.12
C GLU A 162 -12.48 18.15 -13.79
N GLU A 163 -11.41 17.75 -14.46
CA GLU A 163 -10.75 16.45 -14.25
C GLU A 163 -9.23 16.51 -14.53
N PHE A 164 -8.51 15.48 -14.08
CA PHE A 164 -7.19 15.12 -14.55
C PHE A 164 -7.07 15.10 -16.07
N THR A 165 -5.99 15.69 -16.56
CA THR A 165 -5.67 15.76 -17.98
C THR A 165 -4.22 15.36 -18.25
N SER A 166 -3.65 14.53 -17.35
CA SER A 166 -2.25 14.07 -17.34
C SER A 166 -1.73 13.57 -18.69
N TYR A 167 -2.58 12.94 -19.49
CA TYR A 167 -2.22 12.39 -20.81
C TYR A 167 -2.25 13.42 -21.95
N LEU A 168 -2.72 14.64 -21.71
CA LEU A 168 -3.07 15.61 -22.76
C LEU A 168 -2.09 16.79 -22.87
N TYR A 169 -1.41 17.14 -21.78
CA TYR A 169 -0.58 18.35 -21.73
C TYR A 169 0.92 18.05 -21.67
N PRO A 170 1.75 18.78 -22.45
CA PRO A 170 3.18 18.54 -22.53
C PRO A 170 3.88 19.06 -21.28
N CYS A 171 4.82 18.31 -20.72
CA CYS A 171 5.74 18.82 -19.71
C CYS A 171 7.00 19.45 -20.35
N ASP A 172 6.81 20.29 -21.36
CA ASP A 172 7.93 21.04 -21.97
C ASP A 172 8.36 22.19 -21.02
N PRO A 173 9.64 22.25 -20.60
CA PRO A 173 10.18 23.36 -19.79
C PRO A 173 9.88 24.77 -20.32
N ASN A 174 9.69 24.92 -21.64
CA ASN A 174 9.41 26.20 -22.27
C ASN A 174 7.93 26.61 -22.16
N SER A 175 7.05 25.69 -21.77
CA SER A 175 5.61 25.92 -21.69
C SER A 175 5.13 26.28 -20.29
N TRP A 176 5.96 26.09 -19.26
CA TRP A 176 5.57 26.23 -17.86
C TRP A 176 6.58 27.02 -17.03
N GLU A 177 6.06 27.87 -16.16
CA GLU A 177 6.81 28.55 -15.10
C GLU A 177 6.39 27.96 -13.75
N ILE A 178 7.35 27.47 -12.95
CA ILE A 178 7.10 26.98 -11.59
C ILE A 178 6.86 28.18 -10.66
N ILE A 179 5.70 28.21 -10.02
CA ILE A 179 5.31 29.26 -9.06
C ILE A 179 5.50 28.79 -7.62
N SER A 180 5.10 27.55 -7.34
CA SER A 180 5.28 26.86 -6.06
C SER A 180 5.52 25.38 -6.34
N ASP A 181 6.47 24.76 -5.65
CA ASP A 181 6.83 23.36 -5.86
C ASP A 181 7.33 22.74 -4.55
N PRO A 182 6.45 22.55 -3.56
CA PRO A 182 6.83 22.11 -2.23
C PRO A 182 7.45 20.71 -2.22
N THR A 183 6.99 19.82 -3.11
CA THR A 183 7.45 18.42 -3.21
C THR A 183 8.50 18.20 -4.30
N GLY A 184 8.86 19.23 -5.08
CA GLY A 184 9.77 19.13 -6.23
C GLY A 184 9.17 18.43 -7.46
N MET A 185 7.86 18.15 -7.47
CA MET A 185 7.19 17.46 -8.57
C MET A 185 7.27 18.25 -9.87
N ALA A 186 7.01 19.55 -9.82
CA ALA A 186 7.02 20.37 -11.03
C ALA A 186 8.40 20.39 -11.69
N ALA A 187 9.45 20.51 -10.89
CA ALA A 187 10.83 20.46 -11.36
C ALA A 187 11.17 19.10 -12.01
N ARG A 188 10.79 17.99 -11.38
CA ARG A 188 11.04 16.62 -11.90
C ARG A 188 10.26 16.36 -13.20
N ALA A 189 8.98 16.73 -13.24
CA ALA A 189 8.13 16.55 -14.42
C ALA A 189 8.70 17.30 -15.64
N LEU A 190 9.09 18.58 -15.46
CA LEU A 190 9.72 19.38 -16.51
C LEU A 190 11.12 18.89 -16.88
N ALA A 191 11.87 18.29 -15.95
CA ALA A 191 13.15 17.64 -16.25
C ALA A 191 13.00 16.37 -17.13
N GLY A 192 11.75 15.94 -17.38
CA GLY A 192 11.43 14.83 -18.25
C GLY A 192 11.34 13.47 -17.54
N GLU A 193 11.21 13.48 -16.21
CA GLU A 193 10.95 12.29 -15.38
C GLU A 193 9.48 11.84 -15.42
N ALA A 194 8.58 12.68 -15.94
CA ALA A 194 7.16 12.35 -16.12
C ALA A 194 6.89 11.82 -17.54
N ASP A 195 6.15 10.71 -17.62
CA ASP A 195 5.68 10.14 -18.89
C ASP A 195 4.55 10.99 -19.49
N THR A 196 4.95 11.99 -20.28
CA THR A 196 4.05 12.96 -20.92
C THR A 196 4.39 13.18 -22.39
N VAL A 197 3.54 13.91 -23.11
CA VAL A 197 3.78 14.26 -24.51
C VAL A 197 4.95 15.25 -24.62
N SER A 198 5.83 15.02 -25.59
CA SER A 198 7.12 15.73 -25.71
C SER A 198 7.01 17.17 -26.23
N ALA A 199 6.00 17.47 -27.07
CA ALA A 199 5.68 18.83 -27.53
C ALA A 199 4.30 18.87 -28.22
N TRP A 200 3.69 20.05 -28.26
CA TRP A 200 2.58 20.37 -29.17
C TRP A 200 3.14 21.11 -30.41
N PHE A 201 3.52 20.38 -31.46
CA PHE A 201 3.79 21.01 -32.76
C PHE A 201 2.76 20.53 -33.78
N ILE A 202 1.91 21.45 -34.22
CA ILE A 202 0.91 21.20 -35.27
C ILE A 202 1.60 21.40 -36.63
N GLU A 203 1.99 20.32 -37.30
CA GLU A 203 2.14 20.31 -38.76
C GLU A 203 0.95 19.59 -39.38
N GLU A 204 0.09 20.35 -40.07
CA GLU A 204 -1.15 19.84 -40.68
C GLU A 204 -0.89 18.70 -41.68
N ARG A 205 -1.42 17.49 -41.40
CA ARG A 205 -2.23 16.72 -42.37
C ARG A 205 -2.90 15.43 -41.83
N ARG A 206 -4.23 15.48 -41.83
CA ARG A 206 -5.26 14.43 -42.07
C ARG A 206 -4.96 12.95 -41.72
N ALA A 207 -5.68 12.46 -40.70
CA ALA A 207 -6.38 11.16 -40.70
C ALA A 207 -7.56 11.21 -39.68
N ASP A 208 -8.39 10.16 -39.64
CA ASP A 208 -9.76 10.02 -39.11
C ASP A 208 -10.19 10.94 -37.91
N PRO A 209 -11.22 11.81 -38.03
CA PRO A 209 -11.40 13.00 -37.19
C PRO A 209 -12.13 12.81 -35.85
N ASP A 210 -12.73 11.64 -35.60
CA ASP A 210 -13.73 11.50 -34.52
C ASP A 210 -13.21 10.85 -33.23
N SER A 211 -11.94 10.43 -33.17
CA SER A 211 -11.27 10.15 -31.89
C SER A 211 -10.05 11.04 -31.71
N LEU A 212 -9.97 11.68 -30.54
CA LEU A 212 -8.86 12.55 -30.14
C LEU A 212 -7.51 11.80 -30.23
N GLN A 213 -7.53 10.50 -29.91
CA GLN A 213 -6.37 9.62 -29.97
C GLN A 213 -5.92 9.33 -31.41
N GLY A 214 -6.88 9.12 -32.32
CA GLY A 214 -6.60 8.99 -33.76
C GLY A 214 -6.03 10.27 -34.38
N TRP A 215 -6.50 11.43 -33.92
CA TRP A 215 -5.97 12.74 -34.32
C TRP A 215 -4.53 12.99 -33.80
N ALA A 216 -4.25 12.65 -32.53
CA ALA A 216 -2.95 12.87 -31.89
C ALA A 216 -1.84 12.07 -32.60
N LEU A 217 -2.08 10.78 -32.85
CA LEU A 217 -1.16 9.91 -33.60
C LEU A 217 -0.90 10.41 -35.03
N ALA A 218 -1.93 10.96 -35.70
CA ALA A 218 -1.83 11.45 -37.07
C ALA A 218 -1.02 12.75 -37.24
N ASN A 219 -0.86 13.55 -36.17
CA ASN A 219 -0.11 14.81 -36.18
C ASN A 219 1.27 14.69 -35.50
N GLY A 220 1.79 13.46 -35.38
CA GLY A 220 3.15 13.23 -34.87
C GLY A 220 3.30 13.45 -33.36
N VAL A 221 2.20 13.43 -32.59
CA VAL A 221 2.27 13.36 -31.13
C VAL A 221 2.80 11.98 -30.76
N VAL A 222 4.08 11.91 -30.40
CA VAL A 222 4.73 10.70 -29.91
C VAL A 222 4.81 10.78 -28.39
N VAL A 223 4.02 9.94 -27.72
CA VAL A 223 4.20 9.67 -26.29
C VAL A 223 5.61 9.11 -26.10
N LYS A 224 6.37 9.59 -25.11
CA LYS A 224 7.58 8.87 -24.68
C LYS A 224 7.12 7.49 -24.21
N GLN A 225 7.23 6.46 -25.07
CA GLN A 225 6.88 5.11 -24.66
C GLN A 225 8.01 4.54 -23.81
N THR A 226 7.74 4.43 -22.51
CA THR A 226 8.06 3.21 -21.76
C THR A 226 6.72 2.53 -21.49
N VAL A 227 6.21 1.79 -22.49
CA VAL A 227 4.92 1.08 -22.45
C VAL A 227 3.72 2.06 -22.38
N ALA A 228 2.59 1.70 -23.00
CA ALA A 228 1.33 2.39 -22.69
C ALA A 228 1.00 2.15 -21.20
N PRO A 229 0.26 3.01 -20.48
CA PRO A 229 -0.27 2.65 -19.16
C PRO A 229 -1.31 1.54 -19.37
N GLY A 230 -0.84 0.31 -19.52
CA GLY A 230 -1.60 -0.86 -19.16
C GLY A 230 -1.37 -1.02 -17.68
N TYR A 231 -2.37 -0.70 -16.86
CA TYR A 231 -2.61 -1.29 -15.55
C TYR A 231 -1.33 -1.66 -14.78
N GLU A 232 -0.43 -0.71 -14.54
CA GLU A 232 0.61 -0.89 -13.53
C GLU A 232 0.03 -0.38 -12.22
N ASN A 233 -0.35 -1.31 -11.34
CA ASN A 233 -0.86 -1.06 -9.99
C ASN A 233 -0.09 0.11 -9.36
N GLU A 234 -0.75 1.23 -9.10
CA GLU A 234 -0.11 2.42 -8.52
C GLU A 234 0.54 2.15 -7.15
N GLU A 235 0.09 1.10 -6.45
CA GLU A 235 0.75 0.51 -5.27
C GLU A 235 2.22 0.19 -5.54
N ALA A 236 2.58 -0.33 -6.72
CA ALA A 236 3.96 -0.73 -7.04
C ALA A 236 4.97 0.44 -7.02
N GLY A 237 4.52 1.70 -7.02
CA GLY A 237 5.40 2.86 -6.84
C GLY A 237 5.45 3.41 -5.40
N LEU A 238 4.51 3.04 -4.53
CA LEU A 238 4.59 3.32 -3.08
C LEU A 238 5.55 2.35 -2.39
N TRP A 239 5.58 1.11 -2.86
CA TRP A 239 6.39 0.05 -2.29
C TRP A 239 7.71 -0.08 -3.04
N LYS A 240 8.81 0.00 -2.29
CA LYS A 240 10.15 -0.13 -2.84
C LYS A 240 10.30 -1.52 -3.50
N GLN A 241 10.99 -1.58 -4.63
CA GLN A 241 11.33 -2.85 -5.30
C GLN A 241 12.31 -3.64 -4.45
N SER A 242 12.35 -4.96 -4.65
CA SER A 242 13.26 -5.82 -3.90
C SER A 242 14.73 -5.47 -4.18
N GLU A 243 15.58 -5.53 -3.15
CA GLU A 243 17.00 -5.17 -3.20
C GLU A 243 17.88 -6.28 -2.63
N ARG A 244 19.05 -6.43 -3.24
CA ARG A 244 20.09 -7.35 -2.78
C ARG A 244 21.43 -6.63 -2.69
N ASP A 245 22.13 -6.85 -1.59
CA ASP A 245 23.50 -6.38 -1.40
C ASP A 245 24.48 -7.55 -1.55
N VAL A 246 25.51 -7.34 -2.37
CA VAL A 246 26.57 -8.33 -2.55
C VAL A 246 27.54 -8.26 -1.38
N VAL A 247 27.65 -9.35 -0.63
CA VAL A 247 28.57 -9.51 0.48
C VAL A 247 29.62 -10.57 0.17
N ALA A 248 30.87 -10.30 0.53
CA ALA A 248 31.97 -11.27 0.37
C ALA A 248 32.07 -12.16 1.61
N LEU A 249 31.73 -13.44 1.46
CA LEU A 249 31.77 -14.45 2.52
C LEU A 249 33.03 -15.31 2.42
N SER A 250 33.46 -15.88 3.55
CA SER A 250 34.47 -16.94 3.60
C SER A 250 33.79 -18.22 4.03
N CYS A 251 33.88 -19.28 3.23
CA CYS A 251 33.26 -20.56 3.57
C CYS A 251 33.84 -21.11 4.88
N PRO A 252 33.03 -21.42 5.90
CA PRO A 252 33.54 -21.93 7.17
C PRO A 252 34.12 -23.35 7.05
N ASN A 253 33.76 -24.10 6.00
CA ASN A 253 34.25 -25.46 5.77
C ASN A 253 35.60 -25.49 5.01
N CYS A 254 35.73 -24.74 3.90
CA CYS A 254 36.91 -24.79 3.03
C CYS A 254 37.77 -23.52 3.02
N GLY A 255 37.33 -22.44 3.68
CA GLY A 255 38.04 -21.17 3.79
C GLY A 255 38.06 -20.31 2.51
N LYS A 256 37.54 -20.81 1.39
CA LYS A 256 37.51 -20.05 0.12
C LYS A 256 36.49 -18.92 0.20
N ARG A 257 36.85 -17.79 -0.41
CA ARG A 257 36.02 -16.58 -0.48
C ARG A 257 35.11 -16.64 -1.70
N PHE A 258 33.85 -16.26 -1.52
CA PHE A 258 32.87 -16.14 -2.59
C PHE A 258 31.91 -14.99 -2.28
N GLU A 259 31.20 -14.53 -3.30
CA GLU A 259 30.19 -13.48 -3.16
C GLU A 259 28.80 -14.10 -2.98
N PHE A 260 28.00 -13.49 -2.11
CA PHE A 260 26.61 -13.86 -1.87
C PHE A 260 25.75 -12.59 -1.97
N ALA A 261 24.66 -12.64 -2.73
CA ALA A 261 23.71 -11.54 -2.84
C ALA A 261 22.65 -11.68 -1.74
N ALA A 262 22.85 -10.99 -0.62
CA ALA A 262 21.96 -11.01 0.54
C ALA A 262 20.74 -10.11 0.29
N TRP A 263 19.55 -10.59 0.64
CA TRP A 263 18.32 -9.82 0.52
C TRP A 263 18.22 -8.78 1.63
N THR A 264 18.34 -7.49 1.29
CA THR A 264 18.21 -6.40 2.26
C THR A 264 16.80 -5.83 2.30
N LEU A 265 16.08 -5.93 1.17
CA LEU A 265 14.66 -5.62 1.06
C LEU A 265 13.99 -6.62 0.12
N VAL A 266 12.84 -7.15 0.55
CA VAL A 266 12.01 -8.05 -0.26
C VAL A 266 10.63 -7.43 -0.38
N ASN A 267 10.16 -7.24 -1.61
CA ASN A 267 8.74 -7.00 -1.89
C ASN A 267 8.14 -8.30 -2.41
N VAL A 268 7.30 -8.95 -1.59
CA VAL A 268 6.80 -10.30 -1.87
C VAL A 268 5.78 -10.36 -2.99
N ASP A 269 5.15 -9.23 -3.30
CA ASP A 269 4.17 -9.11 -4.39
C ASP A 269 4.88 -8.94 -5.75
N GLU A 270 6.10 -8.38 -5.74
CA GLU A 270 6.93 -8.18 -6.91
C GLU A 270 7.84 -9.39 -7.19
N SER A 271 8.46 -9.95 -6.15
CA SER A 271 9.46 -11.02 -6.30
C SER A 271 8.92 -12.39 -5.89
N ARG A 272 8.37 -13.12 -6.85
CA ARG A 272 7.94 -14.52 -6.65
C ARG A 272 9.07 -15.41 -6.11
N GLU A 273 10.30 -15.21 -6.56
CA GLU A 273 11.48 -15.93 -6.07
C GLU A 273 11.66 -15.73 -4.56
N ALA A 274 11.63 -14.48 -4.09
CA ALA A 274 11.81 -14.17 -2.68
C ALA A 274 10.69 -14.77 -1.83
N SER A 275 9.45 -14.72 -2.30
CA SER A 275 8.28 -15.31 -1.62
C SER A 275 8.40 -16.84 -1.52
N GLU A 276 8.82 -17.52 -2.58
CA GLU A 276 9.10 -18.96 -2.56
C GLU A 276 10.24 -19.32 -1.59
N LEU A 277 11.31 -18.52 -1.57
CA LEU A 277 12.42 -18.69 -0.64
C LEU A 277 12.04 -18.44 0.83
N LEU A 278 11.20 -17.45 1.11
CA LEU A 278 10.63 -17.20 2.44
C LEU A 278 9.79 -18.38 2.90
N ARG A 279 8.84 -18.86 2.07
CA ARG A 279 8.05 -20.06 2.37
C ARG A 279 8.93 -21.27 2.66
N ALA A 280 10.03 -21.43 1.94
CA ALA A 280 10.96 -22.54 2.12
C ALA A 280 11.95 -22.39 3.29
N ASP A 281 12.00 -21.26 4.00
CA ASP A 281 13.04 -20.92 4.99
C ASP A 281 14.47 -20.84 4.39
N ARG A 282 14.57 -20.43 3.12
CA ARG A 282 15.79 -20.44 2.32
C ARG A 282 16.24 -19.07 1.81
N LEU A 283 15.55 -17.99 2.20
CA LEU A 283 15.86 -16.63 1.75
C LEU A 283 17.32 -16.24 2.02
N SER A 284 17.83 -16.63 3.19
CA SER A 284 19.20 -16.32 3.62
C SER A 284 20.18 -17.49 3.41
N GLU A 285 19.76 -18.58 2.77
CA GLU A 285 20.59 -19.76 2.55
C GLU A 285 21.62 -19.51 1.43
N PHE A 286 22.87 -19.88 1.68
CA PHE A 286 23.92 -19.90 0.68
C PHE A 286 24.51 -21.30 0.53
N THR A 287 25.05 -21.59 -0.65
CA THR A 287 25.84 -22.79 -0.93
C THR A 287 27.22 -22.39 -1.41
N CYS A 288 28.28 -22.87 -0.77
CA CYS A 288 29.65 -22.61 -1.19
C CYS A 288 29.91 -23.25 -2.56
N PRO A 289 30.30 -22.47 -3.59
CA PRO A 289 30.48 -22.99 -4.95
C PRO A 289 31.64 -23.99 -5.08
N ASP A 290 32.60 -23.96 -4.14
CA ASP A 290 33.78 -24.80 -4.20
C ASP A 290 33.65 -26.17 -3.51
N CYS A 291 32.85 -26.27 -2.44
CA CYS A 291 32.76 -27.49 -1.64
C CYS A 291 31.33 -27.95 -1.34
N GLY A 292 30.31 -27.20 -1.74
CA GLY A 292 28.90 -27.54 -1.53
C GLY A 292 28.40 -27.35 -0.10
N TYR A 293 29.20 -26.77 0.80
CA TYR A 293 28.75 -26.47 2.16
C TYR A 293 27.59 -25.47 2.15
N THR A 294 26.53 -25.76 2.88
CA THR A 294 25.34 -24.90 3.01
C THR A 294 25.22 -24.33 4.41
N ALA A 295 24.79 -23.06 4.50
CA ALA A 295 24.43 -22.41 5.76
C ALA A 295 23.55 -21.18 5.47
N SER A 296 22.99 -20.58 6.51
CA SER A 296 22.22 -19.33 6.42
C SER A 296 23.05 -18.15 6.89
N LEU A 297 23.03 -17.05 6.13
CA LEU A 297 23.61 -15.78 6.54
C LEU A 297 22.63 -15.01 7.43
N VAL A 298 23.02 -14.68 8.67
CA VAL A 298 22.26 -13.71 9.47
C VAL A 298 22.53 -12.31 8.93
N HIS A 299 21.47 -11.60 8.56
CA HIS A 299 21.54 -10.22 8.08
C HIS A 299 20.18 -9.51 8.28
N PRO A 300 20.15 -8.17 8.35
CA PRO A 300 18.90 -7.42 8.33
C PRO A 300 18.16 -7.55 7.00
N CYS A 301 16.84 -7.69 7.05
CA CYS A 301 16.00 -7.79 5.86
C CYS A 301 14.63 -7.15 6.09
N LEU A 302 14.28 -6.16 5.26
CA LEU A 302 12.96 -5.53 5.27
C LEU A 302 12.02 -6.26 4.30
N CYS A 303 11.01 -6.94 4.81
CA CYS A 303 9.97 -7.60 4.02
C CYS A 303 8.73 -6.70 3.92
N LEU A 304 8.39 -6.32 2.70
CA LEU A 304 7.20 -5.57 2.33
C LEU A 304 6.16 -6.54 1.80
N MET A 305 4.94 -6.48 2.34
CA MET A 305 3.79 -7.26 1.91
C MET A 305 2.63 -6.33 1.52
N PRO A 306 2.68 -5.71 0.32
CA PRO A 306 1.68 -4.74 -0.13
C PRO A 306 0.23 -5.26 -0.05
N SER A 307 -0.04 -6.41 -0.67
CA SER A 307 -1.36 -7.06 -0.70
C SER A 307 -1.91 -7.37 0.69
N HIS A 308 -1.03 -7.49 1.69
CA HIS A 308 -1.38 -7.79 3.07
C HIS A 308 -1.23 -6.58 4.01
N ARG A 309 -0.88 -5.41 3.47
CA ARG A 309 -0.71 -4.13 4.19
C ARG A 309 0.20 -4.29 5.42
N ALA A 310 1.28 -5.05 5.25
CA ALA A 310 2.19 -5.41 6.33
C ALA A 310 3.66 -5.16 5.96
N VAL A 311 4.44 -4.79 6.97
CA VAL A 311 5.90 -4.64 6.90
C VAL A 311 6.53 -5.42 8.04
N ILE A 312 7.51 -6.27 7.73
CA ILE A 312 8.27 -7.03 8.72
C ILE A 312 9.74 -6.69 8.53
N TYR A 313 10.41 -6.17 9.56
CA TYR A 313 11.84 -5.92 9.53
C TYR A 313 12.58 -6.92 10.43
N GLN A 314 13.34 -7.83 9.82
CA GLN A 314 14.33 -8.62 10.54
C GLN A 314 15.51 -7.73 10.94
N VAL A 315 15.77 -7.61 12.24
CA VAL A 315 16.92 -6.90 12.80
C VAL A 315 18.01 -7.89 13.20
N ASP A 316 19.27 -7.48 13.09
CA ASP A 316 20.42 -8.33 13.47
C ASP A 316 20.85 -8.09 14.93
N HIS A 317 20.84 -6.83 15.38
CA HIS A 317 21.30 -6.44 16.72
C HIS A 317 20.38 -5.39 17.38
N GLU A 318 20.40 -5.31 18.71
CA GLU A 318 19.50 -4.46 19.52
C GLU A 318 19.56 -2.97 19.15
N GLU A 319 20.72 -2.46 18.73
CA GLU A 319 20.87 -1.07 18.30
C GLU A 319 20.00 -0.74 17.07
N MET A 320 19.81 -1.71 16.16
CA MET A 320 18.95 -1.56 14.99
C MET A 320 17.47 -1.52 15.37
N ARG A 321 17.08 -2.19 16.46
CA ARG A 321 15.69 -2.25 16.92
C ARG A 321 15.16 -0.85 17.26
N ALA A 322 15.94 -0.04 17.99
CA ALA A 322 15.55 1.32 18.33
C ALA A 322 15.36 2.20 17.08
N GLY A 323 16.27 2.08 16.10
CA GLY A 323 16.15 2.76 14.81
C GLY A 323 14.92 2.31 14.01
N CYS A 324 14.64 1.00 14.01
CA CYS A 324 13.46 0.43 13.35
C CYS A 324 12.15 0.94 13.97
N ILE A 325 12.07 1.05 15.30
CA ILE A 325 10.91 1.62 15.98
C ILE A 325 10.69 3.07 15.52
N ALA A 326 11.74 3.89 15.52
CA ALA A 326 11.64 5.28 15.06
C ALA A 326 11.23 5.39 13.59
N MET A 327 11.72 4.49 12.73
CA MET A 327 11.34 4.39 11.33
C MET A 327 9.84 4.05 11.18
N PHE A 328 9.36 3.01 11.87
CA PHE A 328 7.95 2.62 11.84
C PHE A 328 7.02 3.70 12.42
N ASP A 329 7.46 4.40 13.46
CA ASP A 329 6.71 5.54 13.99
C ASP A 329 6.60 6.68 12.97
N SER A 330 7.63 6.91 12.16
CA SER A 330 7.54 7.85 11.03
C SER A 330 6.53 7.37 10.01
N LEU A 331 6.65 6.13 9.52
CA LEU A 331 5.74 5.59 8.52
C LEU A 331 4.26 5.64 8.97
N LYS A 332 3.98 5.39 10.26
CA LYS A 332 2.64 5.58 10.83
C LYS A 332 2.18 7.03 10.85
N ARG A 333 3.05 7.98 11.21
CA ARG A 333 2.73 9.42 11.19
C ARG A 333 2.46 9.91 9.77
N ASP A 334 3.23 9.40 8.82
CA ASP A 334 3.17 9.73 7.39
C ASP A 334 2.01 8.98 6.70
N ALA A 335 1.17 8.29 7.48
CA ALA A 335 0.00 7.53 7.04
C ALA A 335 0.29 6.52 5.92
N PHE A 336 1.50 5.94 5.92
CA PHE A 336 1.89 4.89 4.98
C PHE A 336 0.85 3.75 5.02
N PRO A 337 0.43 3.18 3.88
CA PRO A 337 -0.73 2.29 3.77
C PRO A 337 -0.47 0.87 4.30
N CYS A 338 0.05 0.77 5.53
CA CYS A 338 0.24 -0.45 6.30
C CYS A 338 -0.53 -0.39 7.60
N GLU A 339 -1.09 -1.54 7.96
CA GLU A 339 -1.79 -1.74 9.23
C GLU A 339 -0.91 -2.47 10.24
N ARG A 340 0.02 -3.30 9.74
CA ARG A 340 0.91 -4.11 10.58
C ARG A 340 2.35 -3.78 10.30
N TYR A 341 3.06 -3.43 11.37
CA TYR A 341 4.50 -3.24 11.40
C TYR A 341 5.07 -4.20 12.41
N ARG A 342 6.02 -5.04 12.02
CA ARG A 342 6.64 -6.02 12.90
C ARG A 342 8.15 -5.98 12.81
N ILE A 343 8.78 -6.21 13.95
CA ILE A 343 10.21 -6.43 14.10
C ILE A 343 10.39 -7.92 14.39
N ALA A 344 11.21 -8.57 13.58
CA ALA A 344 11.63 -9.96 13.75
C ALA A 344 13.09 -10.01 14.20
N ARG A 345 13.41 -10.90 15.14
CA ARG A 345 14.77 -11.04 15.70
C ARG A 345 15.66 -11.98 14.91
N ASP A 346 15.05 -12.89 14.14
CA ASP A 346 15.75 -13.83 13.30
C ASP A 346 14.90 -14.24 12.08
N ARG A 347 15.51 -15.05 11.21
CA ARG A 347 14.87 -15.55 9.99
C ARG A 347 13.62 -16.38 10.24
N HIS A 348 13.55 -17.07 11.37
CA HIS A 348 12.40 -17.90 11.69
C HIS A 348 11.23 -16.99 12.03
N GLU A 349 11.42 -15.99 12.90
CA GLU A 349 10.37 -15.00 13.20
C GLU A 349 9.91 -14.22 11.95
N LEU A 350 10.84 -13.84 11.07
CA LEU A 350 10.50 -13.21 9.79
C LEU A 350 9.58 -14.11 8.97
N ARG A 351 9.97 -15.37 8.81
CA ARG A 351 9.21 -16.36 8.04
C ARG A 351 7.84 -16.66 8.66
N GLU A 352 7.76 -16.84 9.97
CA GLU A 352 6.49 -17.11 10.66
C GLU A 352 5.49 -15.97 10.44
N LYS A 353 5.93 -14.73 10.64
CA LYS A 353 5.10 -13.55 10.42
C LYS A 353 4.66 -13.45 8.97
N PHE A 354 5.58 -13.70 8.03
CA PHE A 354 5.25 -13.75 6.61
C PHE A 354 4.17 -14.80 6.29
N LEU A 355 4.31 -16.04 6.76
CA LEU A 355 3.34 -17.11 6.51
C LEU A 355 1.95 -16.79 7.09
N LEU A 356 1.91 -16.23 8.29
CA LEU A 356 0.64 -15.84 8.91
C LEU A 356 -0.02 -14.68 8.18
N PHE A 357 0.74 -13.67 7.79
CA PHE A 357 0.19 -12.50 7.10
C PHE A 357 -0.29 -12.85 5.70
N GLU A 358 0.43 -13.72 5.00
CA GLU A 358 0.05 -14.26 3.69
C GLU A 358 -1.31 -14.99 3.74
N THR A 359 -1.59 -15.66 4.87
CA THR A 359 -2.86 -16.38 5.11
C THR A 359 -3.92 -15.54 5.82
N GLY A 360 -3.65 -14.25 6.09
CA GLY A 360 -4.56 -13.35 6.80
C GLY A 360 -4.71 -13.62 8.30
N LEU A 361 -3.88 -14.49 8.88
CA LEU A 361 -3.89 -14.86 10.29
C LEU A 361 -3.22 -13.81 11.18
N ASP A 362 -3.53 -13.86 12.48
CA ASP A 362 -3.01 -12.96 13.51
C ASP A 362 -1.79 -13.57 14.22
N ASP A 363 -0.63 -12.90 14.14
CA ASP A 363 0.62 -13.35 14.75
C ASP A 363 0.60 -13.32 16.28
N ARG A 364 -0.26 -12.47 16.85
CA ARG A 364 -0.51 -12.41 18.29
C ARG A 364 -1.09 -13.71 18.83
N ALA A 365 -2.02 -14.32 18.08
CA ALA A 365 -2.64 -15.58 18.48
C ALA A 365 -1.64 -16.74 18.42
N LEU A 366 -0.73 -16.76 17.44
CA LEU A 366 0.31 -17.79 17.35
C LEU A 366 1.28 -17.71 18.53
N GLU A 367 1.72 -16.50 18.93
CA GLU A 367 2.63 -16.38 20.07
C GLU A 367 2.01 -16.81 21.40
N CYS A 368 0.72 -16.52 21.61
CA CYS A 368 0.00 -17.10 22.75
C CYS A 368 -0.10 -18.63 22.65
N LEU A 369 -0.42 -19.16 21.46
CA LEU A 369 -0.51 -20.60 21.24
C LEU A 369 0.80 -21.32 21.54
N LYS A 370 1.96 -20.73 21.20
CA LYS A 370 3.28 -21.30 21.51
C LYS A 370 3.53 -21.47 23.02
N ILE A 371 2.98 -20.60 23.87
CA ILE A 371 3.01 -20.78 25.33
C ILE A 371 2.18 -22.00 25.72
N GLY A 372 0.97 -22.13 25.20
CA GLY A 372 0.11 -23.30 25.41
C GLY A 372 0.78 -24.61 24.98
N VAL A 373 1.38 -24.65 23.79
CA VAL A 373 2.13 -25.79 23.26
C VAL A 373 3.33 -26.14 24.15
N THR A 374 4.07 -25.13 24.61
CA THR A 374 5.18 -25.33 25.56
C THR A 374 4.68 -25.95 26.87
N GLY A 375 3.57 -25.42 27.42
CA GLY A 375 2.97 -25.94 28.65
C GLY A 375 2.51 -27.38 28.51
N GLN A 376 1.81 -27.70 27.42
CA GLN A 376 1.33 -29.05 27.13
C GLN A 376 2.49 -30.04 26.94
N ALA A 377 3.53 -29.65 26.20
CA ALA A 377 4.71 -30.49 25.99
C ALA A 377 5.45 -30.81 27.31
N LYS A 378 5.42 -29.87 28.29
CA LYS A 378 5.94 -30.11 29.65
C LYS A 378 5.06 -31.07 30.45
N VAL A 379 3.74 -30.94 30.34
CA VAL A 379 2.78 -31.84 30.99
C VAL A 379 2.90 -33.27 30.46
N ASP A 380 3.07 -33.42 29.15
CA ASP A 380 3.19 -34.71 28.48
C ASP A 380 4.59 -35.35 28.65
N GLY A 381 5.51 -34.65 29.29
CA GLY A 381 6.88 -35.11 29.52
C GLY A 381 7.75 -35.16 28.26
N ILE A 382 7.34 -34.49 27.18
CA ILE A 382 8.13 -34.30 25.97
C ILE A 382 9.29 -33.35 26.27
N VAL A 383 9.00 -32.24 26.97
CA VAL A 383 9.99 -31.27 27.42
C VAL A 383 10.11 -31.39 28.95
N PRO A 384 11.31 -31.58 29.53
CA PRO A 384 11.46 -31.54 30.98
C PRO A 384 11.01 -30.18 31.55
N VAL A 385 10.39 -30.18 32.74
CA VAL A 385 9.77 -28.97 33.34
C VAL A 385 10.73 -27.78 33.43
N ASP A 386 11.97 -28.04 33.83
CA ASP A 386 13.01 -27.02 34.04
C ASP A 386 13.88 -26.75 32.79
N VAL A 387 13.49 -27.29 31.63
CA VAL A 387 14.20 -27.10 30.36
C VAL A 387 13.45 -26.07 29.52
N GLU A 388 14.22 -25.13 28.97
CA GLU A 388 13.75 -24.19 27.96
C GLU A 388 13.61 -24.89 26.61
N CYS A 389 12.56 -24.56 25.89
CA CYS A 389 12.33 -25.03 24.53
C CYS A 389 11.87 -23.88 23.65
N ARG A 390 12.15 -23.99 22.36
CA ARG A 390 11.66 -23.05 21.35
C ARG A 390 10.55 -23.71 20.55
N VAL A 391 9.44 -23.01 20.35
CA VAL A 391 8.37 -23.48 19.45
C VAL A 391 8.41 -22.62 18.17
N VAL A 392 8.53 -23.27 17.02
CA VAL A 392 8.66 -22.62 15.71
C VAL A 392 7.61 -23.16 14.75
N LEU A 393 6.93 -22.27 14.00
CA LEU A 393 6.04 -22.64 12.92
C LEU A 393 6.84 -23.03 11.67
N ARG A 394 6.78 -24.31 11.33
CA ARG A 394 7.44 -24.91 10.16
C ARG A 394 6.63 -24.74 8.88
N GLY A 395 5.33 -24.53 8.97
CA GLY A 395 4.49 -24.27 7.80
C GLY A 395 3.01 -24.33 8.13
N ILE A 396 2.20 -23.92 7.18
CA ILE A 396 0.75 -24.09 7.19
C ILE A 396 0.45 -25.02 6.02
N GLY A 397 -0.10 -26.21 6.31
CA GLY A 397 -0.41 -27.22 5.31
C GLY A 397 -1.61 -26.82 4.45
N ASP A 398 -1.67 -27.37 3.23
CA ASP A 398 -2.82 -27.19 2.33
C ASP A 398 -4.12 -27.82 2.91
N ASP A 399 -3.97 -28.70 3.90
CA ASP A 399 -5.04 -29.31 4.69
C ASP A 399 -5.60 -28.40 5.80
N GLY A 400 -4.97 -27.24 6.01
CA GLY A 400 -5.36 -26.28 7.05
C GLY A 400 -4.73 -26.58 8.41
N ASP A 401 -3.67 -27.38 8.48
CA ASP A 401 -2.93 -27.64 9.72
C ASP A 401 -1.73 -26.70 9.90
N LEU A 402 -1.47 -26.31 11.15
CA LEU A 402 -0.23 -25.68 11.59
C LEU A 402 0.79 -26.75 11.92
N HIS A 403 1.92 -26.73 11.23
CA HIS A 403 3.05 -27.60 11.52
C HIS A 403 4.02 -26.89 12.47
N LEU A 404 4.00 -27.23 13.75
CA LEU A 404 4.92 -26.66 14.75
C LEU A 404 6.07 -27.64 15.05
N ALA A 405 7.25 -27.08 15.33
CA ALA A 405 8.40 -27.80 15.85
C ALA A 405 8.73 -27.29 17.26
N ILE A 406 8.89 -28.22 18.19
CA ILE A 406 9.37 -27.98 19.55
C ILE A 406 10.84 -28.38 19.59
N GLU A 407 11.72 -27.39 19.66
CA GLU A 407 13.17 -27.54 19.65
C GLU A 407 13.69 -27.56 21.10
N VAL A 408 14.39 -28.64 21.47
CA VAL A 408 14.95 -28.87 22.81
C VAL A 408 16.42 -29.28 22.67
N GLY A 409 17.34 -28.32 22.76
CA GLY A 409 18.75 -28.59 22.49
C GLY A 409 18.96 -29.02 21.04
N GLU A 410 19.41 -30.26 20.81
CA GLU A 410 19.57 -30.85 19.47
C GLU A 410 18.32 -31.64 19.01
N ASP A 411 17.39 -31.92 19.91
CA ASP A 411 16.19 -32.68 19.62
C ASP A 411 15.08 -31.78 19.07
N THR A 412 14.24 -32.34 18.19
CA THR A 412 13.09 -31.64 17.61
C THR A 412 11.88 -32.57 17.60
N TYR A 413 10.77 -32.08 18.16
CA TYR A 413 9.50 -32.80 18.20
C TYR A 413 8.46 -32.06 17.34
N LEU A 414 7.72 -32.79 16.51
CA LEU A 414 6.69 -32.21 15.66
C LEU A 414 5.34 -32.20 16.39
N SER A 415 4.61 -31.11 16.24
CA SER A 415 3.27 -30.94 16.76
C SER A 415 2.39 -30.32 15.68
N ASP A 416 1.52 -31.13 15.10
CA ASP A 416 0.55 -30.70 14.11
C ASP A 416 -0.79 -30.42 14.80
N MET A 417 -1.45 -29.34 14.42
CA MET A 417 -2.78 -29.01 14.92
C MET A 417 -3.56 -28.20 13.88
N PRO A 418 -4.90 -28.28 13.87
CA PRO A 418 -5.70 -27.45 12.97
C PRO A 418 -5.41 -25.96 13.18
N VAL A 419 -5.43 -25.18 12.09
CA VAL A 419 -5.30 -23.71 12.14
C VAL A 419 -6.35 -23.07 13.05
N ASP A 420 -7.52 -23.72 13.19
CA ASP A 420 -8.58 -23.34 14.12
C ASP A 420 -8.13 -23.32 15.59
N ALA A 421 -7.01 -23.98 15.95
CA ALA A 421 -6.41 -23.87 17.28
C ALA A 421 -6.00 -22.42 17.62
N LEU A 422 -5.73 -21.57 16.63
CA LEU A 422 -5.48 -20.14 16.85
C LEU A 422 -6.70 -19.42 17.45
N ARG A 423 -7.93 -19.92 17.21
CA ARG A 423 -9.16 -19.32 17.76
C ARG A 423 -9.19 -19.33 19.29
N LEU A 424 -8.49 -20.27 19.91
CA LEU A 424 -8.30 -20.32 21.37
C LEU A 424 -7.75 -19.00 21.92
N PHE A 425 -7.00 -18.23 21.11
CA PHE A 425 -6.43 -16.95 21.50
C PHE A 425 -6.93 -15.79 20.65
N SER A 426 -7.22 -15.97 19.36
CA SER A 426 -7.67 -14.86 18.52
C SER A 426 -9.04 -14.32 18.94
N GLU A 427 -9.96 -15.18 19.40
CA GLU A 427 -11.28 -14.74 19.89
C GLU A 427 -11.18 -13.98 21.23
N PRO A 428 -10.50 -14.50 22.27
CA PRO A 428 -10.22 -13.73 23.49
C PRO A 428 -9.50 -12.41 23.22
N LEU A 429 -8.47 -12.40 22.35
CA LEU A 429 -7.74 -11.18 22.00
C LEU A 429 -8.68 -10.13 21.38
N ALA A 430 -9.55 -10.54 20.45
CA ALA A 430 -10.52 -9.64 19.81
C ALA A 430 -11.59 -9.11 20.79
N ALA A 431 -11.89 -9.83 21.87
CA ALA A 431 -12.83 -9.42 22.90
C ALA A 431 -12.20 -8.61 24.04
N SER A 432 -10.86 -8.54 24.10
CA SER A 432 -10.10 -7.94 25.20
C SER A 432 -9.85 -6.45 25.03
N SER A 433 -9.38 -5.79 26.09
CA SER A 433 -8.94 -4.39 26.01
C SER A 433 -7.73 -4.14 25.09
N ILE A 434 -7.01 -5.20 24.70
CA ILE A 434 -5.84 -5.13 23.81
C ILE A 434 -6.16 -5.53 22.36
N ALA A 435 -7.44 -5.63 21.99
CA ALA A 435 -7.88 -6.06 20.66
C ALA A 435 -7.24 -5.24 19.51
N ASP A 436 -7.18 -3.92 19.68
CA ASP A 436 -6.65 -2.98 18.69
C ASP A 436 -5.13 -2.76 18.79
N GLU A 437 -4.43 -3.39 19.75
CA GLU A 437 -2.99 -3.22 19.89
C GLU A 437 -2.23 -3.81 18.70
N GLN A 438 -1.43 -2.97 18.04
CA GLN A 438 -0.50 -3.37 16.99
C GLN A 438 0.95 -3.10 17.43
N PRO A 439 1.48 -3.91 18.39
CA PRO A 439 2.84 -3.76 18.86
C PRO A 439 3.83 -4.09 17.73
N TYR A 440 4.98 -3.43 17.74
CA TYR A 440 6.04 -3.75 16.79
C TYR A 440 6.67 -5.11 17.05
N ILE A 441 6.63 -5.59 18.29
CA ILE A 441 7.23 -6.85 18.68
C ILE A 441 6.14 -7.70 19.29
N VAL A 442 5.92 -8.84 18.66
CA VAL A 442 5.01 -9.89 19.11
C VAL A 442 5.91 -11.09 19.34
N ASP A 443 6.26 -11.30 20.60
CA ASP A 443 7.13 -12.36 21.09
C ASP A 443 6.58 -12.94 22.40
N ARG A 444 7.33 -13.85 23.03
CA ARG A 444 6.95 -14.44 24.31
C ARG A 444 6.64 -13.42 25.41
N THR A 445 7.40 -12.31 25.50
CA THR A 445 7.16 -11.28 26.52
C THR A 445 5.81 -10.59 26.30
N TRP A 446 5.49 -10.30 25.04
CA TRP A 446 4.17 -9.75 24.70
C TRP A 446 3.05 -10.77 24.97
N ALA A 447 3.28 -12.04 24.65
CA ALA A 447 2.29 -13.09 24.89
C ALA A 447 2.03 -13.31 26.39
N ASP A 448 3.06 -13.32 27.23
CA ASP A 448 2.91 -13.39 28.70
C ASP A 448 2.06 -12.20 29.22
N HIS A 449 2.31 -10.98 28.73
CA HIS A 449 1.47 -9.81 29.03
C HIS A 449 0.02 -10.01 28.56
N ALA A 450 -0.18 -10.53 27.35
CA ALA A 450 -1.52 -10.80 26.82
C ALA A 450 -2.26 -11.83 27.70
N TYR A 451 -1.60 -12.89 28.15
CA TYR A 451 -2.16 -13.85 29.10
C TYR A 451 -2.60 -13.17 30.40
N ASP A 452 -1.78 -12.31 30.99
CA ASP A 452 -2.11 -11.57 32.21
C ASP A 452 -3.33 -10.63 32.05
N VAL A 453 -3.51 -10.08 30.86
CA VAL A 453 -4.69 -9.25 30.52
C VAL A 453 -5.92 -10.13 30.36
N LEU A 454 -5.83 -11.19 29.56
CA LEU A 454 -6.95 -12.09 29.27
C LEU A 454 -7.43 -12.81 30.54
N ASP A 455 -6.53 -13.23 31.42
CA ASP A 455 -6.88 -13.82 32.73
C ASP A 455 -7.64 -12.83 33.61
N ARG A 456 -7.13 -11.60 33.73
CA ARG A 456 -7.73 -10.54 34.54
C ARG A 456 -9.11 -10.13 34.04
N GLU A 457 -9.33 -10.22 32.74
CA GLU A 457 -10.61 -9.93 32.09
C GLU A 457 -11.55 -11.15 32.07
N GLY A 458 -11.10 -12.32 32.53
CA GLY A 458 -11.89 -13.55 32.57
C GLY A 458 -12.17 -14.14 31.19
N LEU A 459 -11.28 -13.90 30.23
CA LEU A 459 -11.39 -14.35 28.84
C LEU A 459 -10.61 -15.65 28.57
N LEU A 460 -9.80 -16.11 29.53
CA LEU A 460 -9.23 -17.46 29.54
C LEU A 460 -10.20 -18.39 30.30
N GLY A 461 -10.89 -19.26 29.57
CA GLY A 461 -11.90 -20.19 30.08
C GLY A 461 -11.33 -21.50 30.62
#